data_AF-A0A2H6NBN7-F1
#
_entry.id   AF-A0A2H6NBN7-F1
#
_cell.length_a   1.000
_cell.length_b   1.000
_cell.length_c   1.000
_cell.angle_alpha   90.00
_cell.angle_beta   90.00
_cell.angle_gamma   90.00
#
_symmetry.space_group_name_H-M   'P 1'
#
loop_
_entity.id
_entity.type
_entity.pdbx_description
1 polymer ?
#
loop_
_entity_poly.entity_id
_entity_poly.type
_entity_poly.pdbx_seq_one_letter_code
_entity_poly.pdbx_strand_id
1 'polypeptide(L)'
;DGYYGYKLGNWICMAYYESRYNSRAVGPRNSDGSHDYGIFQINSRWWCNNYKGRTSNGCNKPCSAFTNDDITDDITCAKRIVRDPNRMNAWVAWKKYCKGRNLSKWTSGCRL
;
A
#
# COMPACT_ATOMS: atom_id res chain seq x y z
N ASP A 1 -15.12 1.40 3.35
CA ASP A 1 -14.78 1.70 4.75
C ASP A 1 -14.90 0.41 5.60
N GLY A 2 -14.17 0.30 6.72
CA GLY A 2 -14.31 -0.81 7.68
C GLY A 2 -13.65 -2.16 7.31
N TYR A 3 -12.96 -2.26 6.17
CA TYR A 3 -12.35 -3.52 5.72
C TYR A 3 -11.31 -4.03 6.73
N TYR A 4 -11.50 -5.26 7.22
CA TYR A 4 -10.67 -5.86 8.29
C TYR A 4 -10.55 -5.01 9.57
N GLY A 5 -11.59 -4.22 9.88
CA GLY A 5 -11.63 -3.35 11.07
C GLY A 5 -10.91 -2.01 10.89
N TYR A 6 -10.38 -1.72 9.69
CA TYR A 6 -9.71 -0.45 9.41
C TYR A 6 -10.66 0.58 8.81
N LYS A 7 -10.91 1.64 9.58
CA LYS A 7 -11.64 2.84 9.12
C LYS A 7 -10.90 3.52 7.96
N LEU A 8 -11.64 4.23 7.10
CA LEU A 8 -11.14 4.91 5.91
C LEU A 8 -9.90 5.79 6.17
N GLY A 9 -9.89 6.52 7.29
CA GLY A 9 -8.74 7.33 7.68
C GLY A 9 -7.42 6.57 7.84
N ASN A 10 -7.45 5.26 8.12
CA ASN A 10 -6.23 4.43 8.13
C ASN A 10 -5.63 4.29 6.75
N TRP A 11 -6.47 3.99 5.75
CA TRP A 11 -6.06 3.80 4.36
C TRP A 11 -5.53 5.11 3.76
N ILE A 12 -6.23 6.23 4.02
CA ILE A 12 -5.81 7.56 3.58
C ILE A 12 -4.49 7.98 4.24
N CYS A 13 -4.34 7.75 5.56
CA CYS A 13 -3.10 8.05 6.26
C CYS A 13 -1.93 7.21 5.73
N MET A 14 -2.14 5.90 5.51
CA MET A 14 -1.12 5.01 4.94
C MET A 14 -0.66 5.52 3.57
N ALA A 15 -1.60 5.75 2.64
CA ALA A 15 -1.27 6.21 1.29
C ALA A 15 -0.47 7.53 1.31
N TYR A 16 -0.82 8.46 2.20
CA TYR A 16 -0.08 9.71 2.33
C TYR A 16 1.37 9.52 2.79
N TYR A 17 1.59 8.70 3.82
CA TYR A 17 2.92 8.53 4.37
C TYR A 17 3.80 7.58 3.55
N GLU A 18 3.20 6.69 2.77
CA GLU A 18 3.92 5.80 1.86
C GLU A 18 4.30 6.51 0.54
N SER A 19 3.37 7.21 -0.11
CA SER A 19 3.59 7.73 -1.48
C SER A 19 3.26 9.20 -1.67
N ARG A 20 2.77 9.91 -0.65
CA ARG A 20 2.17 11.26 -0.81
C ARG A 20 1.04 11.28 -1.83
N TYR A 21 0.28 10.18 -1.92
CA TYR A 21 -0.80 9.97 -2.91
C TYR A 21 -0.34 9.86 -4.37
N ASN A 22 0.96 9.74 -4.63
CA ASN A 22 1.46 9.57 -5.99
C ASN A 22 1.27 8.11 -6.44
N SER A 23 0.28 7.89 -7.32
CA SER A 23 -0.01 6.57 -7.88
C SER A 23 1.10 6.03 -8.80
N ARG A 24 2.02 6.88 -9.25
CA ARG A 24 3.18 6.49 -10.07
C ARG A 24 4.47 6.36 -9.25
N ALA A 25 4.39 6.41 -7.92
CA ALA A 25 5.57 6.36 -7.07
C ALA A 25 6.31 5.03 -7.21
N VAL A 26 7.64 5.11 -7.36
CA VAL A 26 8.52 3.95 -7.22
C VAL A 26 9.52 4.27 -6.12
N GLY A 27 9.48 3.49 -5.05
CA GLY A 27 10.34 3.64 -3.90
C GLY A 27 11.82 3.41 -4.25
N PRO A 28 12.73 3.92 -3.41
CA PRO A 28 14.15 3.62 -3.55
C PRO A 28 14.39 2.11 -3.46
N ARG A 29 15.54 1.66 -3.93
CA ARG A 29 15.93 0.25 -3.84
C ARG A 29 16.05 -0.17 -2.37
N ASN A 30 15.31 -1.18 -1.96
CA ASN A 30 15.43 -1.80 -0.65
C ASN A 30 16.74 -2.58 -0.52
N SER A 31 17.15 -2.90 0.72
CA SER A 31 18.41 -3.60 1.00
C SER A 31 18.53 -4.97 0.33
N ASP A 32 17.41 -5.62 0.06
CA ASP A 32 17.33 -6.89 -0.66
C ASP A 32 17.17 -6.75 -2.18
N GLY A 33 17.24 -5.52 -2.69
CA GLY A 33 17.10 -5.19 -4.10
C GLY A 33 15.67 -5.12 -4.63
N SER A 34 14.66 -5.36 -3.79
CA SER A 34 13.27 -5.09 -4.15
C SER A 34 13.01 -3.58 -4.23
N HIS A 35 11.90 -3.23 -4.87
CA HIS A 35 11.32 -1.88 -4.86
C HIS A 35 9.86 -1.95 -4.43
N ASP A 36 9.34 -0.81 -4.00
CA ASP A 36 7.94 -0.60 -3.64
C ASP A 36 7.24 0.27 -4.70
N TYR A 37 6.01 -0.08 -5.05
CA TYR A 37 5.31 0.46 -6.22
C TYR A 37 3.96 1.07 -5.87
N GLY A 38 3.65 2.20 -6.49
CA GLY A 38 2.32 2.77 -6.49
C GLY A 38 1.93 3.53 -5.25
N ILE A 39 0.64 3.87 -5.19
CA ILE A 39 0.05 4.70 -4.15
C ILE A 39 0.18 4.07 -2.76
N PHE A 40 0.23 2.73 -2.68
CA PHE A 40 0.38 1.98 -1.44
C PHE A 40 1.77 1.38 -1.24
N GLN A 41 2.76 1.73 -2.07
CA GLN A 41 4.13 1.21 -1.97
C GLN A 41 4.17 -0.33 -1.81
N ILE A 42 3.56 -1.02 -2.78
CA ILE A 42 3.45 -2.47 -2.80
C ILE A 42 4.80 -3.09 -3.18
N ASN A 43 5.36 -3.88 -2.26
CA ASN A 43 6.70 -4.45 -2.41
C ASN A 43 6.80 -5.58 -3.45
N SER A 44 7.78 -5.48 -4.35
CA SER A 44 8.03 -6.46 -5.42
C SER A 44 8.59 -7.80 -4.96
N ARG A 45 9.17 -7.94 -3.78
CA ARG A 45 9.59 -9.25 -3.28
C ARG A 45 8.40 -10.17 -3.05
N TRP A 46 7.33 -9.62 -2.46
CA TRP A 46 6.22 -10.40 -1.94
C TRP A 46 4.97 -10.35 -2.81
N TRP A 47 4.65 -9.20 -3.41
CA TRP A 47 3.27 -8.94 -3.86
C TRP A 47 3.09 -8.89 -5.38
N CYS A 48 4.11 -8.48 -6.13
CA CYS A 48 4.03 -8.39 -7.59
C CYS A 48 5.28 -8.93 -8.28
N ASN A 49 5.21 -9.12 -9.59
CA ASN A 49 6.34 -9.51 -10.43
C ASN A 49 6.94 -8.29 -11.12
N ASN A 50 8.22 -8.00 -10.85
CA ASN A 50 8.96 -6.90 -11.49
C ASN A 50 9.84 -7.36 -12.67
N TYR A 51 9.81 -8.66 -13.00
CA TYR A 51 10.60 -9.30 -14.07
C TYR A 51 12.12 -9.16 -13.95
N LYS A 52 12.64 -8.79 -12.76
CA LYS A 52 14.08 -8.68 -12.48
C LYS A 52 14.64 -9.89 -11.70
N GLY A 53 13.79 -10.87 -11.40
CA GLY A 53 14.12 -12.05 -10.62
C GLY A 53 12.86 -12.76 -10.13
N ARG A 54 13.04 -13.83 -9.35
CA ARG A 54 11.92 -14.56 -8.76
C ARG A 54 11.29 -13.75 -7.62
N THR A 55 9.97 -13.57 -7.67
CA THR A 55 9.17 -12.95 -6.61
C THR A 55 8.06 -13.90 -6.14
N SER A 56 7.49 -13.67 -4.96
CA SER A 56 6.34 -14.46 -4.50
C SER A 56 5.04 -14.12 -5.24
N ASN A 57 4.96 -12.93 -5.83
CA ASN A 57 3.85 -12.47 -6.65
C ASN A 57 2.45 -12.70 -6.01
N GLY A 58 2.30 -12.40 -4.71
CA GLY A 58 1.10 -12.72 -3.94
C GLY A 58 -0.21 -12.07 -4.42
N CYS A 59 -0.14 -11.02 -5.25
CA CYS A 59 -1.28 -10.37 -5.88
C CYS A 59 -1.50 -10.81 -7.34
N ASN A 60 -0.65 -11.70 -7.89
CA ASN A 60 -0.75 -12.20 -9.26
C ASN A 60 -0.80 -11.08 -10.32
N LYS A 61 0.08 -10.08 -10.20
CA LYS A 61 0.13 -8.90 -11.07
C LYS A 61 1.57 -8.48 -11.37
N PRO A 62 1.84 -7.91 -12.56
CA PRO A 62 3.11 -7.21 -12.77
C PRO A 62 3.16 -5.94 -11.91
N CYS A 63 4.34 -5.57 -11.40
CA CYS A 63 4.47 -4.37 -10.55
C CYS A 63 4.15 -3.07 -11.30
N SER A 64 4.26 -3.07 -12.64
CA SER A 64 3.85 -1.94 -13.48
C SER A 64 2.34 -1.66 -13.43
N ALA A 65 1.53 -2.66 -13.06
CA ALA A 65 0.09 -2.46 -12.90
C ALA A 65 -0.19 -1.45 -11.78
N PHE A 66 0.63 -1.41 -10.72
CA PHE A 66 0.47 -0.47 -9.60
C PHE A 66 1.06 0.93 -9.85
N THR A 67 1.48 1.26 -11.07
CA THR A 67 2.12 2.57 -11.38
C THR A 67 1.35 3.37 -12.42
N ASN A 68 0.02 3.30 -12.35
CA ASN A 68 -0.89 4.00 -13.27
C ASN A 68 -1.94 4.82 -12.48
N ASP A 69 -2.83 5.52 -13.18
CA ASP A 69 -3.80 6.43 -12.53
C ASP A 69 -5.03 5.69 -11.97
N ASP A 70 -5.36 4.52 -12.53
CA ASP A 70 -6.35 3.59 -11.98
C ASP A 70 -5.72 2.78 -10.85
N ILE A 71 -6.21 2.99 -9.63
CA ILE A 71 -5.74 2.33 -8.41
C ILE A 71 -6.58 1.09 -8.04
N THR A 72 -7.41 0.58 -8.94
CA THR A 72 -8.33 -0.54 -8.65
C THR A 72 -7.57 -1.82 -8.29
N ASP A 73 -6.47 -2.10 -8.99
CA ASP A 73 -5.61 -3.24 -8.71
C ASP A 73 -4.72 -3.00 -7.47
N ASP A 74 -4.26 -1.77 -7.23
CA ASP A 74 -3.62 -1.37 -5.97
C ASP A 74 -4.54 -1.67 -4.77
N ILE A 75 -5.81 -1.26 -4.84
CA ILE A 75 -6.82 -1.49 -3.78
C ILE A 75 -7.04 -2.99 -3.58
N THR A 76 -7.15 -3.74 -4.67
CA THR A 76 -7.33 -5.19 -4.62
C THR A 76 -6.14 -5.87 -3.95
N CYS A 77 -4.92 -5.46 -4.28
CA CYS A 77 -3.71 -6.00 -3.67
C CYS A 77 -3.59 -5.56 -2.20
N ALA A 78 -3.86 -4.31 -1.85
CA ALA A 78 -3.86 -3.85 -0.46
C ALA A 78 -4.86 -4.62 0.42
N LYS A 79 -6.06 -4.92 -0.11
CA LYS A 79 -7.03 -5.82 0.55
C LYS A 79 -6.46 -7.22 0.75
N ARG A 80 -5.73 -7.77 -0.24
CA ARG A 80 -5.03 -9.05 -0.11
C ARG A 80 -3.95 -9.00 0.98
N ILE A 81 -3.17 -7.93 1.05
CA ILE A 81 -2.09 -7.75 2.04
C ILE A 81 -2.65 -7.75 3.46
N VAL A 82 -3.72 -6.99 3.75
CA VAL A 82 -4.27 -6.94 5.12
C VAL A 82 -4.94 -8.24 5.58
N ARG A 83 -5.17 -9.20 4.68
CA ARG A 83 -5.64 -10.54 5.06
C ARG A 83 -4.56 -11.37 5.73
N ASP A 84 -3.29 -11.07 5.49
CA ASP A 84 -2.17 -11.74 6.15
C ASP A 84 -2.03 -11.34 7.62
N PRO A 85 -1.33 -12.14 8.45
CA PRO A 85 -1.24 -11.92 9.90
C PRO A 85 -0.74 -10.52 10.31
N ASN A 86 0.14 -9.91 9.50
CA ASN A 86 0.67 -8.58 9.78
C ASN A 86 -0.38 -7.45 9.65
N ARG A 87 -1.49 -7.69 8.95
CA ARG A 87 -2.53 -6.68 8.68
C ARG A 87 -1.91 -5.40 8.12
N MET A 88 -2.37 -4.21 8.56
CA MET A 88 -1.75 -2.94 8.16
C MET A 88 -0.32 -2.72 8.70
N ASN A 89 0.19 -3.56 9.62
CA ASN A 89 1.60 -3.46 10.05
C ASN A 89 2.57 -3.87 8.94
N ALA A 90 2.10 -4.41 7.81
CA ALA A 90 2.91 -4.61 6.62
C ALA A 90 3.48 -3.27 6.06
N TRP A 91 2.79 -2.15 6.30
CA TRP A 91 3.23 -0.82 5.92
C TRP A 91 3.97 -0.14 7.08
N VAL A 92 5.28 0.01 6.93
CA VAL A 92 6.15 0.60 7.96
C VAL A 92 5.77 2.05 8.22
N ALA A 93 5.42 2.83 7.18
CA ALA A 93 5.05 4.23 7.36
C ALA A 93 3.70 4.34 8.10
N TRP A 94 2.73 3.47 7.80
CA TRP A 94 1.48 3.42 8.58
C TRP A 94 1.74 3.07 10.06
N LYS A 95 2.59 2.08 10.34
CA LYS A 95 2.94 1.71 11.73
C LYS A 95 3.54 2.89 12.49
N LYS A 96 4.40 3.68 11.84
CA LYS A 96 5.10 4.82 12.45
C LYS A 96 4.21 6.05 12.63
N TYR A 97 3.39 6.37 11.63
CA TYR A 97 2.72 7.66 11.55
C TYR A 97 1.20 7.61 11.69
N CYS A 98 0.58 6.43 11.66
CA CYS A 98 -0.88 6.30 11.67
C CYS A 98 -1.40 5.40 12.81
N LYS A 99 -0.73 4.28 13.09
CA LYS A 99 -1.19 3.30 14.07
C LYS A 99 -1.38 3.93 15.45
N GLY A 100 -2.55 3.69 16.06
CA GLY A 100 -2.89 4.14 17.41
C GLY A 100 -3.14 5.65 17.55
N ARG A 101 -3.19 6.41 16.46
CA ARG A 101 -3.44 7.86 16.48
C ARG A 101 -4.89 8.17 16.16
N ASN A 102 -5.33 9.37 16.53
CA ASN A 102 -6.61 9.90 16.04
C ASN A 102 -6.47 10.27 14.55
N LEU A 103 -7.21 9.54 13.71
CA LEU A 103 -7.18 9.69 12.26
C LEU A 103 -8.41 10.42 11.69
N SER A 104 -9.26 11.02 12.54
CA SER A 104 -10.47 11.74 12.08
C SER A 104 -10.17 12.85 11.08
N LYS A 105 -9.01 13.52 11.22
CA LYS A 105 -8.57 14.58 10.31
C LYS A 105 -8.45 14.14 8.86
N TRP A 106 -8.20 12.85 8.60
CA TRP A 106 -8.00 12.34 7.24
C TRP A 106 -9.28 12.25 6.41
N THR A 107 -10.43 12.33 7.06
CA THR A 107 -11.75 12.35 6.42
C THR A 107 -12.50 13.65 6.72
N SER A 108 -11.87 14.60 7.41
CA SER A 108 -12.49 15.86 7.78
C SER A 108 -12.72 16.73 6.54
N GLY A 109 -13.97 17.17 6.34
CA GLY A 109 -14.35 17.96 5.17
C GLY A 109 -14.59 17.15 3.90
N CYS A 110 -14.40 15.82 3.93
CA CYS A 110 -14.79 14.95 2.82
C CYS A 110 -16.30 14.69 2.89
N ARG A 111 -17.01 14.80 1.76
CA ARG A 111 -18.36 14.26 1.61
C ARG A 111 -18.25 12.78 1.27
N LEU A 112 -18.49 11.93 2.26
CA LEU A 112 -18.39 10.46 2.17
C LEU A 112 -19.73 9.82 1.87
#